data_AF-A0A844M3J6-F1
#
_entry.id   AF-A0A844M3J6-F1
#
_cell.length_a   1.000
_cell.length_b   1.000
_cell.length_c   1.000
_cell.angle_alpha   90.00
_cell.angle_beta   90.00
_cell.angle_gamma   90.00
#
_symmetry.space_group_name_H-M   'P 1'
#
loop_
_entity.id
_entity.type
_entity.pdbx_description
1 polymer ?
#
loop_
_entity_poly.entity_id
_entity_poly.type
_entity_poly.pdbx_seq_one_letter_code
_entity_poly.pdbx_strand_id
1 'polypeptide(L)'
;VFASGLLSVGFVDTLIEFCKNAGFGVLAIIIAVSILLAVCAFLMGSGNAAFFSFAPLIPNIAKHFGVETITMIAPIQIMTGFGRCV
;
A
#
# COMPACT_ATOMS: atom_id res chain seq x y z
N VAL A 1 -1.29 14.89 1.46
CA VAL A 1 0.06 15.39 1.86
C VAL A 1 1.04 14.27 2.15
N PHE A 2 0.72 13.29 3.01
CA PHE A 2 1.61 12.15 3.31
C PHE A 2 1.89 11.25 2.08
N ALA A 3 0.85 10.79 1.37
CA ALA A 3 1.02 10.08 0.08
C ALA A 3 1.89 10.86 -0.92
N SER A 4 1.63 12.16 -1.11
CA SER A 4 2.42 12.99 -2.01
C SER A 4 3.89 13.11 -1.58
N GLY A 5 4.17 13.07 -0.27
CA GLY A 5 5.53 12.99 0.28
C GLY A 5 6.20 11.65 -0.04
N LEU A 6 5.50 10.53 0.15
CA LEU A 6 6.01 9.20 -0.23
C LEU A 6 6.24 9.06 -1.74
N LEU A 7 5.36 9.63 -2.58
CA LEU A 7 5.58 9.70 -4.03
C LEU A 7 6.80 10.55 -4.38
N SER A 8 6.95 11.71 -3.74
CA SER A 8 8.08 12.62 -4.02
C SER A 8 9.43 12.02 -3.61
N VAL A 9 9.43 11.11 -2.62
CA VAL A 9 10.63 10.37 -2.19
C VAL A 9 10.89 9.12 -3.06
N GLY A 10 9.99 8.79 -4.01
CA GLY A 10 10.16 7.60 -4.86
C GLY A 10 9.94 6.28 -4.11
N PHE A 11 9.22 6.30 -2.98
CA PHE A 11 8.97 5.12 -2.16
C PHE A 11 8.21 4.03 -2.94
N VAL A 12 7.22 4.45 -3.73
CA VAL A 12 6.42 3.53 -4.55
C VAL A 12 7.28 2.87 -5.61
N ASP A 13 8.10 3.63 -6.33
CA ASP A 13 8.99 3.09 -7.37
C ASP A 13 10.01 2.13 -6.77
N THR A 14 10.59 2.48 -5.62
CA THR A 14 11.54 1.62 -4.89
C THR A 14 10.89 0.32 -4.44
N LEU A 15 9.66 0.38 -3.93
CA LEU A 15 8.91 -0.80 -3.49
C LEU A 15 8.56 -1.71 -4.67
N ILE A 16 8.17 -1.12 -5.81
CA ILE A 16 7.89 -1.86 -7.05
C ILE A 16 9.16 -2.51 -7.60
N GLU A 17 10.28 -1.79 -7.61
CA GLU A 17 11.57 -2.29 -8.10
C GLU A 17 12.13 -3.39 -7.20
N PHE A 18 11.98 -3.24 -5.88
CA PHE A 18 12.36 -4.28 -4.91
C PHE A 18 11.54 -5.56 -5.12
N CYS A 19 10.23 -5.43 -5.34
CA CYS A 19 9.36 -6.57 -5.60
C CYS A 19 9.62 -7.22 -6.97
N LYS A 20 9.89 -6.41 -8.02
CA LYS A 20 10.29 -6.91 -9.34
C LYS A 20 11.61 -7.70 -9.26
N ASN A 21 12.62 -7.17 -8.57
CA ASN A 21 13.92 -7.83 -8.40
C ASN A 21 13.83 -9.09 -7.54
N ALA A 22 12.91 -9.12 -6.57
CA ALA A 22 12.67 -10.30 -5.74
C ALA A 22 11.79 -11.39 -6.44
N GLY A 23 11.38 -11.18 -7.70
CA GLY A 23 10.57 -12.14 -8.46
C GLY A 23 9.12 -12.28 -7.95
N PHE A 24 8.67 -11.34 -7.14
CA PHE A 24 7.37 -11.37 -6.49
C PHE A 24 6.27 -10.88 -7.45
N GLY A 25 5.30 -11.74 -7.73
CA GLY A 25 4.12 -11.40 -8.54
C GLY A 25 3.20 -10.37 -7.84
N VAL A 26 2.19 -9.89 -8.55
CA VAL A 26 1.25 -8.83 -8.09
C VAL A 26 0.69 -9.06 -6.69
N LEU A 27 0.39 -10.31 -6.33
CA LEU A 27 -0.12 -10.69 -5.00
C LEU A 27 0.86 -10.37 -3.86
N ALA A 28 2.16 -10.57 -4.07
CA ALA A 28 3.16 -10.33 -3.03
C ALA A 28 3.37 -8.83 -2.76
N ILE A 29 3.18 -7.96 -3.76
CA ILE A 29 3.13 -6.51 -3.55
C ILE A 29 1.90 -6.10 -2.75
N ILE A 30 0.74 -6.65 -3.07
CA ILE A 30 -0.49 -6.38 -2.31
C ILE A 30 -0.27 -6.74 -0.84
N ILE A 31 0.37 -7.88 -0.56
CA ILE A 31 0.69 -8.31 0.81
C ILE A 31 1.71 -7.38 1.46
N ALA A 32 2.81 -7.03 0.79
CA ALA A 32 3.84 -6.16 1.34
C ALA A 32 3.31 -4.75 1.68
N VAL A 33 2.55 -4.15 0.76
CA VAL A 33 1.89 -2.87 0.95
C VAL A 33 0.86 -2.96 2.08
N SER A 34 0.11 -4.06 2.16
CA SER A 34 -0.86 -4.29 3.24
C SER A 34 -0.20 -4.40 4.63
N ILE A 35 0.94 -5.08 4.74
CA ILE A 35 1.70 -5.19 6.00
C ILE A 35 2.26 -3.83 6.40
N LEU A 36 2.86 -3.10 5.46
CA LEU A 36 3.34 -1.75 5.70
C LEU A 36 2.22 -0.85 6.22
N LEU A 37 1.06 -0.90 5.57
CA LEU A 37 -0.13 -0.15 5.96
C LEU A 37 -0.70 -0.58 7.31
N ALA A 38 -0.61 -1.87 7.67
CA ALA A 38 -0.99 -2.35 8.99
C ALA A 38 -0.08 -1.77 10.08
N VAL A 39 1.23 -1.71 9.85
CA VAL A 39 2.18 -1.08 10.78
C VAL A 39 1.93 0.43 10.88
N CYS A 40 1.66 1.11 9.76
CA CYS A 40 1.30 2.52 9.79
C CYS A 40 -0.05 2.77 10.49
N ALA A 41 -1.04 1.88 10.31
CA ALA A 41 -2.33 1.93 10.99
C ALA A 41 -2.19 1.79 12.51
N PHE A 42 -1.33 0.87 12.95
CA PHE A 42 -0.97 0.69 14.35
C PHE A 42 -0.34 1.97 14.94
N LEU A 43 0.68 2.51 14.27
CA LEU A 43 1.38 3.72 14.71
C LEU A 43 0.49 4.98 14.70
N MET A 44 -0.39 5.10 13.71
CA MET A 44 -1.34 6.21 13.62
C MET A 44 -2.55 6.05 14.55
N GLY A 45 -2.71 4.90 15.22
CA GLY A 45 -3.86 4.59 16.09
C GLY A 45 -5.21 4.54 15.36
N SER A 46 -5.21 4.65 14.03
CA SER A 46 -6.40 4.74 13.19
C SER A 46 -6.14 4.14 11.81
N GLY A 47 -6.73 2.97 11.56
CA GLY A 47 -6.67 2.30 10.27
C GLY A 47 -7.23 3.13 9.11
N ASN A 48 -8.23 3.98 9.38
CA ASN A 48 -8.81 4.84 8.35
C ASN A 48 -7.86 6.00 7.99
N ALA A 49 -7.13 6.54 8.98
CA ALA A 49 -6.14 7.58 8.74
C ALA A 49 -4.95 7.05 7.93
N ALA A 50 -4.50 5.83 8.21
CA ALA A 50 -3.51 5.14 7.39
C ALA A 50 -4.04 4.87 5.99
N PHE A 51 -5.24 4.31 5.83
CA PHE A 51 -5.81 4.06 4.51
C PHE A 51 -5.89 5.34 3.65
N PHE A 52 -6.46 6.43 4.16
CA PHE A 52 -6.56 7.69 3.39
C PHE A 52 -5.19 8.32 3.09
N SER A 53 -4.19 8.09 3.94
CA SER A 53 -2.83 8.58 3.72
C SER A 53 -2.09 7.86 2.60
N PHE A 54 -2.51 6.66 2.22
CA PHE A 54 -1.90 5.85 1.15
C PHE A 54 -2.86 5.52 0.00
N ALA A 55 -4.17 5.75 0.13
CA ALA A 55 -5.17 5.54 -0.93
C ALA A 55 -4.80 6.23 -2.26
N PRO A 56 -4.18 7.43 -2.29
CA PRO A 56 -3.71 8.05 -3.53
C PRO A 56 -2.55 7.30 -4.23
N LEU A 57 -1.87 6.39 -3.52
CA LEU A 57 -0.73 5.61 -4.03
C LEU A 57 -1.20 4.34 -4.76
N ILE A 58 -2.31 3.74 -4.30
CA ILE A 58 -2.83 2.47 -4.82
C ILE A 58 -3.10 2.49 -6.33
N PRO A 59 -3.69 3.54 -6.93
CA PRO A 59 -3.91 3.60 -8.37
C PRO A 59 -2.63 3.63 -9.21
N ASN A 60 -1.56 4.26 -8.70
CA ASN A 60 -0.27 4.29 -9.39
C ASN A 60 0.41 2.92 -9.36
N ILE A 61 0.34 2.25 -8.20
CA ILE A 61 0.84 0.88 -8.04
C ILE A 61 0.06 -0.06 -8.97
N ALA A 62 -1.28 0.02 -8.98
CA ALA A 62 -2.14 -0.81 -9.82
C ALA A 62 -1.84 -0.65 -11.32
N LYS A 63 -1.62 0.58 -11.79
CA LYS A 63 -1.18 0.86 -13.17
C LYS A 63 0.15 0.21 -13.53
N HIS A 64 1.12 0.19 -12.62
CA HIS A 64 2.41 -0.47 -12.85
C HIS A 64 2.34 -1.99 -12.94
N PHE A 65 1.31 -2.59 -12.34
CA PHE A 65 1.09 -4.04 -12.38
C PHE A 65 0.01 -4.49 -13.37
N GLY A 66 -0.60 -3.55 -14.10
CA GLY A 66 -1.65 -3.86 -15.09
C GLY A 66 -2.92 -4.45 -14.48
N VAL A 67 -3.20 -4.18 -13.20
CA VAL A 67 -4.39 -4.65 -12.48
C VAL A 67 -5.34 -3.51 -12.19
N GLU A 68 -6.62 -3.82 -12.02
CA GLU A 68 -7.61 -2.84 -11.61
C GLU A 68 -7.32 -2.34 -10.19
N THR A 69 -7.38 -1.02 -10.01
CA THR A 69 -7.19 -0.37 -8.71
C THR A 69 -8.14 -0.92 -7.64
N ILE A 70 -9.35 -1.29 -8.03
CA ILE A 70 -10.37 -1.86 -7.13
C ILE A 70 -9.90 -3.17 -6.50
N THR A 71 -9.19 -4.00 -7.26
CA THR A 71 -8.67 -5.29 -6.80
C THR A 71 -7.55 -5.14 -5.78
N MET A 72 -6.83 -4.01 -5.76
CA MET A 72 -5.85 -3.68 -4.72
C MET A 72 -6.49 -2.92 -3.54
N ILE A 73 -7.44 -2.03 -3.79
CA ILE A 73 -8.10 -1.24 -2.73
C ILE A 73 -8.84 -2.14 -1.74
N ALA A 74 -9.61 -3.11 -2.22
CA ALA A 74 -10.43 -3.96 -1.37
C ALA A 74 -9.62 -4.72 -0.29
N PRO A 75 -8.55 -5.48 -0.62
CA PRO A 75 -7.74 -6.16 0.38
C PRO A 75 -6.98 -5.19 1.29
N ILE A 76 -6.47 -4.07 0.75
CA ILE A 76 -5.76 -3.06 1.55
C ILE A 76 -6.68 -2.46 2.61
N GLN A 77 -7.92 -2.16 2.26
CA GLN A 77 -8.90 -1.57 3.18
C GLN A 77 -9.24 -2.53 4.33
N ILE A 78 -9.41 -3.82 4.04
CA ILE A 78 -9.61 -4.88 5.04
C ILE A 78 -8.38 -4.98 5.96
N MET A 79 -7.17 -4.96 5.39
CA MET A 79 -5.91 -5.07 6.15
C MET A 79 -5.64 -3.86 7.04
N THR A 80 -5.95 -2.64 6.60
CA THR A 80 -5.89 -1.46 7.47
C THR A 80 -6.90 -1.50 8.62
N GLY A 81 -8.05 -2.15 8.41
CA GLY A 81 -9.02 -2.42 9.48
C GLY A 81 -8.46 -3.41 10.51
N PHE A 82 -7.81 -4.48 10.05
CA PHE A 82 -7.12 -5.45 10.91
C PHE A 82 -5.96 -4.83 11.69
N GLY A 83 -5.10 -4.04 11.03
CA GLY A 83 -3.95 -3.39 11.66
C GLY A 83 -4.30 -2.39 12.77
N ARG A 84 -5.58 -2.02 12.92
CA ARG A 84 -6.09 -1.22 14.06
C ARG A 84 -6.33 -2.07 15.32
N CYS A 85 -6.57 -3.37 15.15
CA CYS A 85 -6.98 -4.28 16.22
C CYS A 85 -5.82 -5.06 16.84
N VAL A 86 -4.65 -5.02 16.20
CA VAL A 86 -3.37 -5.57 16.71
C VAL A 86 -2.63 -4.46 17.43
#